data_AF-A0A924G968-F1
#
_entry.id   AF-A0A924G968-F1
#
_cell.length_a   1.000
_cell.length_b   1.000
_cell.length_c   1.000
_cell.angle_alpha   90.00
_cell.angle_beta   90.00
_cell.angle_gamma   90.00
#
_symmetry.space_group_name_H-M   'P 1'
#
loop_
_entity.id
_entity.type
_entity.pdbx_description
1 polymer ?
#
loop_
_entity_poly.entity_id
_entity_poly.type
_entity_poly.pdbx_seq_one_letter_code
_entity_poly.pdbx_strand_id
1 'polypeptide(L)'
;MHPPTALGSAPLRDSGCDHFRAISNGSADIVTDQIDRITPDGVELTSGEKLAADIIITATGLNSLVIGGMSVTVDGRPIPISDTLAYKGMMLSGVPNFSLTIGYTNASWTLKADLVARYVCRILKHMDSTGMQIVTPEAPQLIESVKLVSLIDLDAGYILRSAGGLPKQGERSAWKLHQN
;
A
#
# COMPACT_ATOMS: atom_id res chain seq x y z
N MET A 1 -18.31 -1.93 25.93
CA MET A 1 -18.14 -2.63 24.64
C MET A 1 -16.67 -2.50 24.27
N HIS A 2 -15.89 -3.58 24.30
CA HIS A 2 -14.48 -3.52 23.90
C HIS A 2 -14.41 -3.31 22.39
N PRO A 3 -13.64 -2.34 21.87
CA PRO A 3 -13.43 -2.23 20.44
C PRO A 3 -12.74 -3.51 19.96
N PRO A 4 -13.15 -4.07 18.81
CA PRO A 4 -12.43 -5.18 18.22
C PRO A 4 -10.99 -4.72 17.97
N THR A 5 -10.02 -5.43 18.55
CA THR A 5 -8.61 -5.20 18.28
C THR A 5 -8.37 -5.58 16.82
N ALA A 6 -8.36 -4.61 15.92
CA ALA A 6 -7.82 -4.78 14.58
C ALA A 6 -6.29 -4.84 14.68
N LEU A 7 -5.80 -5.95 15.24
CA LEU A 7 -4.41 -6.36 15.20
C LEU A 7 -4.01 -6.39 13.72
N GLY A 8 -3.26 -5.38 13.27
CA GLY A 8 -2.79 -5.24 11.88
C GLY A 8 -3.13 -3.93 11.17
N SER A 9 -3.97 -3.06 11.75
CA SER A 9 -4.23 -1.72 11.19
C SER A 9 -3.22 -0.67 11.68
N ALA A 10 -2.92 0.33 10.84
CA ALA A 10 -2.05 1.43 11.22
C ALA A 10 -2.70 2.26 12.35
N PRO A 11 -1.97 2.58 13.43
CA PRO A 11 -2.54 3.35 14.54
C PRO A 11 -2.93 4.76 14.08
N LEU A 12 -4.19 5.12 14.33
CA LEU A 12 -4.68 6.48 14.12
C LEU A 12 -4.15 7.40 15.22
N ARG A 13 -3.71 8.60 14.83
CA ARG A 13 -3.25 9.65 15.76
C ARG A 13 -4.18 10.84 15.67
N ASP A 14 -4.72 11.24 16.81
CA ASP A 14 -5.44 12.50 17.02
C ASP A 14 -4.62 13.31 18.01
N SER A 15 -3.88 14.32 17.53
CA SER A 15 -2.90 15.07 18.33
C SER A 15 -3.53 15.96 19.42
N GLY A 16 -4.86 16.06 19.51
CA GLY A 16 -5.57 16.82 20.54
C GLY A 16 -6.61 16.04 21.35
N CYS A 17 -6.83 14.76 21.03
CA CYS A 17 -8.02 13.99 21.46
C CYS A 17 -9.34 14.72 21.13
N ASP A 18 -9.36 15.51 20.06
CA ASP A 18 -10.50 16.35 19.69
C ASP A 18 -11.72 15.49 19.33
N HIS A 19 -11.51 14.30 18.77
CA HIS A 19 -12.58 13.37 18.47
C HIS A 19 -13.31 12.90 19.74
N PHE A 20 -12.56 12.48 20.76
CA PHE A 20 -13.16 12.05 22.03
C PHE A 20 -13.81 13.21 22.78
N ARG A 21 -13.23 14.41 22.69
CA ARG A 21 -13.83 15.63 23.27
C ARG A 21 -15.18 15.94 22.63
N ALA A 22 -15.27 15.93 21.30
CA ALA A 22 -16.51 16.20 20.57
C ALA A 22 -17.64 15.21 20.90
N ILE A 23 -17.30 13.93 21.09
CA ILE A 23 -18.28 12.94 21.54
C ILE A 23 -18.67 13.21 22.99
N SER A 24 -17.70 13.42 23.88
CA SER A 24 -17.95 13.57 25.31
C SER A 24 -18.79 14.81 25.67
N ASN A 25 -18.72 15.87 24.86
CA ASN A 25 -19.49 17.09 25.06
C ASN A 25 -20.81 17.13 24.24
N GLY A 26 -21.15 16.03 23.55
CA GLY A 26 -22.40 15.88 22.81
C GLY A 26 -22.48 16.67 21.49
N SER A 27 -21.34 17.14 20.96
CA SER A 27 -21.30 17.81 19.65
C SER A 27 -21.12 16.85 18.47
N ALA A 28 -20.88 15.57 18.75
CA ALA A 28 -20.81 14.50 17.76
C ALA A 28 -21.42 13.21 18.31
N ASP A 29 -22.14 12.50 17.44
CA ASP A 29 -22.74 11.20 17.74
C ASP A 29 -22.09 10.08 16.91
N ILE A 30 -22.02 8.88 17.49
CA ILE A 30 -21.61 7.66 16.79
C ILE A 30 -22.84 6.81 16.56
N VAL A 31 -23.17 6.56 15.30
CA VAL A 31 -24.23 5.63 14.90
C VAL A 31 -23.59 4.33 14.40
N THR A 32 -24.00 3.20 14.97
CA THR A 32 -23.53 1.86 14.57
C THR A 32 -24.67 1.11 13.88
N ASP A 33 -24.82 1.33 12.57
CA ASP A 33 -25.80 0.67 11.70
C ASP A 33 -25.26 0.61 10.26
N GLN A 34 -25.96 -0.09 9.37
CA GLN A 34 -25.72 -0.08 7.93
C GLN A 34 -26.53 1.02 7.25
N ILE A 35 -25.89 1.75 6.34
CA ILE A 35 -26.55 2.72 5.47
C ILE A 35 -27.34 1.94 4.41
N ASP A 36 -28.65 2.20 4.30
CA ASP A 36 -29.48 1.69 3.21
C ASP A 36 -29.35 2.60 1.97
N ARG A 37 -29.61 3.90 2.14
CA ARG A 37 -29.52 4.88 1.04
C ARG A 37 -29.31 6.32 1.53
N ILE A 38 -28.82 7.16 0.63
CA ILE A 38 -28.80 8.61 0.80
C ILE A 38 -30.16 9.17 0.34
N THR A 39 -30.74 10.06 1.14
CA THR A 39 -31.99 10.77 0.83
C THR A 39 -31.69 12.26 0.59
N PRO A 40 -32.63 13.04 0.00
CA PRO A 40 -32.42 14.48 -0.22
C PRO A 40 -32.13 15.29 1.05
N ASP A 41 -32.53 14.75 2.21
CA ASP A 41 -32.44 15.37 3.53
C ASP A 41 -31.45 14.66 4.48
N GLY A 42 -30.73 13.64 4.02
CA GLY A 42 -29.73 12.94 4.83
C GLY A 42 -29.48 11.48 4.45
N VAL A 43 -29.48 10.59 5.46
CA VAL A 43 -29.15 9.16 5.32
C VAL A 43 -30.23 8.31 5.99
N GLU A 44 -30.71 7.28 5.29
CA GLU A 44 -31.59 6.26 5.86
C GLU A 44 -30.79 4.99 6.15
N LEU A 45 -30.97 4.45 7.35
CA LEU A 45 -30.32 3.25 7.82
C LEU A 45 -31.19 2.02 7.55
N THR A 46 -30.58 0.83 7.53
CA THR A 46 -31.33 -0.43 7.31
C THR A 46 -32.34 -0.73 8.42
N SER A 47 -32.17 -0.14 9.61
CA SER A 47 -33.16 -0.16 10.69
C SER A 47 -34.42 0.68 10.40
N GLY A 48 -34.39 1.52 9.37
CA GLY A 48 -35.44 2.49 9.05
C GLY A 48 -35.27 3.85 9.73
N GLU A 49 -34.26 4.02 10.59
CA GLU A 49 -33.90 5.32 11.17
C GLU A 49 -33.39 6.29 10.09
N LYS A 50 -33.70 7.57 10.25
CA LYS A 50 -33.25 8.65 9.35
C LYS A 50 -32.34 9.61 10.11
N LEU A 51 -31.13 9.79 9.59
CA LEU A 51 -30.15 10.76 10.06
C LEU A 51 -30.22 11.99 9.14
N ALA A 52 -30.73 13.10 9.65
CA ALA A 52 -30.76 14.35 8.91
C ALA A 52 -29.34 14.89 8.71
N ALA A 53 -29.01 15.30 7.48
CA ALA A 53 -27.70 15.86 7.17
C ALA A 53 -27.78 16.84 5.99
N ASP A 54 -27.20 18.02 6.17
CA ASP A 54 -27.02 18.99 5.07
C ASP A 54 -25.79 18.67 4.20
N ILE A 55 -24.79 18.00 4.79
CA ILE A 55 -23.51 17.66 4.14
C ILE A 55 -23.12 16.24 4.53
N ILE A 56 -22.72 15.45 3.52
CA ILE A 56 -22.21 14.08 3.69
C ILE A 56 -20.75 14.02 3.26
N ILE A 57 -19.88 13.58 4.16
CA ILE A 57 -18.44 13.37 3.91
C ILE A 57 -18.17 11.86 3.96
N THR A 58 -17.73 11.27 2.85
CA THR A 58 -17.66 9.80 2.74
C THR A 58 -16.42 9.18 3.37
N ALA A 59 -15.31 9.91 3.53
CA ALA A 59 -14.09 9.49 4.23
C ALA A 59 -13.69 7.99 4.08
N THR A 60 -14.00 7.34 2.94
CA THR A 60 -13.92 5.87 2.73
C THR A 60 -12.51 5.35 2.45
N GLY A 61 -11.50 6.21 2.59
CA GLY A 61 -10.10 5.89 2.38
C GLY A 61 -9.68 5.89 0.91
N LEU A 62 -8.79 4.97 0.56
CA LEU A 62 -8.05 4.97 -0.72
C LEU A 62 -8.34 3.70 -1.55
N ASN A 63 -8.10 3.80 -2.86
CA ASN A 63 -7.89 2.66 -3.75
C ASN A 63 -6.42 2.64 -4.17
N SER A 64 -5.71 1.55 -3.88
CA SER A 64 -4.28 1.49 -4.16
C SER A 64 -4.02 1.10 -5.61
N LEU A 65 -3.31 1.96 -6.34
CA LEU A 65 -2.86 1.70 -7.71
C LEU A 65 -1.41 1.24 -7.69
N VAL A 66 -1.19 -0.04 -8.00
CA VAL A 66 0.16 -0.59 -8.12
C VAL A 66 0.90 0.17 -9.21
N ILE A 67 2.12 0.63 -8.90
CA ILE A 67 2.95 1.48 -9.78
C ILE A 67 2.19 2.65 -10.42
N GLY A 68 1.21 3.22 -9.71
CA GLY A 68 0.41 4.34 -10.21
C GLY A 68 -0.54 3.99 -11.37
N GLY A 69 -0.83 2.70 -11.59
CA GLY A 69 -1.69 2.23 -12.67
C GLY A 69 -0.98 2.10 -14.02
N MET A 70 0.35 2.21 -14.06
CA MET A 70 1.14 2.03 -15.26
C MET A 70 1.09 0.57 -15.76
N SER A 71 1.16 0.41 -17.08
CA SER A 71 1.43 -0.89 -17.72
C SER A 71 2.90 -0.98 -18.09
N VAL A 72 3.52 -2.14 -17.86
CA VAL A 72 4.93 -2.39 -18.16
C VAL A 72 5.04 -3.43 -19.27
N THR A 73 5.89 -3.15 -20.26
CA THR A 73 6.23 -4.08 -21.33
C THR A 73 7.74 -4.16 -21.51
N VAL A 74 8.27 -5.36 -21.73
CA VAL A 74 9.68 -5.59 -22.07
C VAL A 74 9.72 -6.35 -23.39
N ASP A 75 10.47 -5.85 -24.37
CA ASP A 75 10.54 -6.42 -25.73
C ASP A 75 9.16 -6.69 -26.37
N GLY A 76 8.22 -5.76 -26.15
CA GLY A 76 6.84 -5.85 -26.64
C GLY A 76 5.94 -6.82 -25.87
N ARG A 77 6.44 -7.49 -24.83
CA ARG A 77 5.67 -8.42 -23.99
C ARG A 77 5.18 -7.74 -22.72
N PRO A 78 3.86 -7.78 -22.41
CA PRO A 78 3.35 -7.30 -21.12
C PRO A 78 3.99 -8.05 -19.96
N ILE A 79 4.36 -7.30 -18.91
CA ILE A 79 4.85 -7.86 -17.65
C ILE A 79 3.80 -7.61 -16.57
N PRO A 80 3.03 -8.64 -16.17
CA PRO A 80 2.18 -8.54 -15.00
C PRO A 80 3.04 -8.28 -13.76
N ILE A 81 2.81 -7.17 -13.06
CA ILE A 81 3.61 -6.80 -11.88
C ILE A 81 3.48 -7.86 -10.79
N SER A 82 2.31 -8.46 -10.67
CA SER A 82 2.03 -9.59 -9.78
C SER A 82 2.92 -10.80 -10.02
N ASP A 83 3.55 -10.94 -11.19
CA ASP A 83 4.41 -12.09 -11.51
C ASP A 83 5.90 -11.79 -11.34
N THR A 84 6.23 -10.58 -10.88
CA THR A 84 7.61 -10.17 -10.60
C THR A 84 7.97 -10.35 -9.11
N LEU A 85 9.26 -10.53 -8.84
CA LEU A 85 9.84 -10.44 -7.51
C LEU A 85 10.48 -9.07 -7.28
N ALA A 86 10.25 -8.49 -6.11
CA ALA A 86 10.87 -7.24 -5.71
C ALA A 86 12.32 -7.44 -5.23
N TYR A 87 13.29 -7.05 -6.06
CA TYR A 87 14.70 -7.00 -5.65
C TYR A 87 14.95 -5.80 -4.73
N LYS A 88 15.43 -6.06 -3.51
CA LYS A 88 15.64 -5.11 -2.41
C LYS A 88 14.41 -4.25 -2.07
N GLY A 89 13.22 -4.71 -2.47
CA GLY A 89 11.97 -3.96 -2.37
C GLY A 89 11.92 -2.69 -3.23
N MET A 90 12.72 -2.59 -4.30
CA MET A 90 12.85 -1.36 -5.09
C MET A 90 13.07 -1.55 -6.60
N MET A 91 13.28 -2.77 -7.09
CA MET A 91 13.36 -3.09 -8.53
C MET A 91 12.55 -4.36 -8.79
N LEU A 92 12.09 -4.57 -10.03
CA LEU A 92 11.28 -5.75 -10.40
C LEU A 92 12.11 -6.73 -11.20
N SER A 93 12.05 -8.01 -10.85
CA SER A 93 12.75 -9.06 -11.58
C SER A 93 12.36 -9.08 -13.05
N GLY A 94 13.34 -9.15 -13.95
CA GLY A 94 13.11 -9.20 -15.39
C GLY A 94 12.71 -7.86 -16.03
N VAL A 95 12.63 -6.77 -15.25
CA VAL A 95 12.34 -5.43 -15.79
C VAL A 95 13.63 -4.59 -15.81
N PRO A 96 14.18 -4.28 -16.99
CA PRO A 96 15.42 -3.52 -17.11
C PRO A 96 15.24 -2.06 -16.70
N ASN A 97 16.26 -1.49 -16.05
CA ASN A 97 16.38 -0.05 -15.75
C ASN A 97 15.17 0.56 -15.00
N PHE A 98 14.42 -0.26 -14.28
CA PHE A 98 13.22 0.17 -13.57
C PHE A 98 13.40 0.08 -12.06
N SER A 99 13.04 1.16 -11.36
CA SER A 99 12.99 1.20 -9.91
C SER A 99 11.67 1.79 -9.42
N LEU A 100 11.20 1.30 -8.28
CA LEU A 100 10.03 1.78 -7.57
C LEU A 100 10.40 2.04 -6.11
N THR A 101 9.65 2.95 -5.47
CA THR A 101 9.80 3.23 -4.04
C THR A 101 8.57 2.75 -3.30
N ILE A 102 8.74 1.69 -2.52
CA ILE A 102 7.72 1.20 -1.58
C ILE A 102 8.23 1.51 -0.18
N GLY A 103 7.45 2.27 0.58
CA GLY A 103 7.79 2.68 1.94
C GLY A 103 7.77 1.54 2.95
N TYR A 104 8.14 1.86 4.18
CA TYR A 104 7.94 0.97 5.31
C TYR A 104 6.48 1.00 5.77
N THR A 105 5.97 -0.15 6.23
CA THR A 105 4.65 -0.19 6.87
C THR A 105 4.68 0.51 8.23
N ASN A 106 5.77 0.32 8.99
CA ASN A 106 5.88 0.71 10.39
C ASN A 106 6.84 1.89 10.63
N ALA A 107 7.39 2.49 9.58
CA ALA A 107 8.31 3.61 9.67
C ALA A 107 8.02 4.64 8.58
N SER A 108 8.71 5.79 8.64
CA SER A 108 8.48 6.86 7.67
C SER A 108 8.73 6.40 6.25
N TRP A 109 7.79 6.70 5.35
CA TRP A 109 7.95 6.51 3.92
C TRP A 109 9.18 7.26 3.38
N THR A 110 9.45 8.47 3.90
CA THR A 110 10.58 9.31 3.45
C THR A 110 11.95 8.67 3.73
N LEU A 111 12.06 7.87 4.79
CA LEU A 111 13.30 7.14 5.10
C LEU A 111 13.62 6.14 3.99
N LYS A 112 12.62 5.34 3.58
CA LYS A 112 12.79 4.36 2.52
C LYS A 112 13.05 5.00 1.16
N ALA A 113 12.35 6.10 0.86
CA ALA A 113 12.55 6.86 -0.36
C ALA A 113 14.00 7.36 -0.50
N ASP A 114 14.59 7.90 0.56
CA ASP A 114 16.00 8.32 0.56
C ASP A 114 16.96 7.14 0.33
N LEU A 115 16.72 6.00 0.98
CA LEU A 115 17.53 4.79 0.76
C LEU A 115 17.47 4.29 -0.69
N VAL A 116 16.28 4.26 -1.29
CA VAL A 116 16.08 3.87 -2.69
C VAL A 116 16.78 4.86 -3.62
N ALA A 117 16.57 6.15 -3.45
CA ALA A 117 17.19 7.20 -4.27
C ALA A 117 18.72 7.11 -4.25
N ARG A 118 19.33 6.97 -3.05
CA ARG A 118 20.78 6.80 -2.91
C ARG A 118 21.28 5.51 -3.59
N TYR A 119 20.52 4.43 -3.53
CA TYR A 119 20.89 3.18 -4.20
C TYR A 119 20.83 3.34 -5.72
N VAL A 120 19.76 3.92 -6.26
CA VAL A 120 19.62 4.21 -7.70
C VAL A 120 20.79 5.08 -8.19
N CYS A 121 21.14 6.15 -7.47
CA CYS A 121 22.30 6.97 -7.82
C CYS A 121 23.61 6.18 -7.88
N ARG A 122 23.81 5.18 -6.99
CA ARG A 122 25.00 4.32 -7.06
C ARG A 122 24.97 3.38 -8.26
N ILE A 123 23.81 2.83 -8.62
CA ILE A 123 23.68 2.01 -9.83
C ILE A 123 24.02 2.85 -11.06
N LEU A 124 23.41 4.04 -11.19
CA LEU A 124 23.63 4.92 -12.34
C LEU A 124 25.11 5.32 -12.49
N LYS A 125 25.78 5.66 -11.38
CA LYS A 125 27.23 5.94 -11.40
C LYS A 125 28.07 4.73 -11.78
N HIS A 126 27.69 3.53 -11.32
CA HIS A 126 28.40 2.31 -11.69
C HIS A 126 28.26 2.03 -13.19
N MET A 127 27.03 2.10 -13.71
CA MET A 127 26.73 1.93 -15.13
C MET A 127 27.51 2.90 -16.02
N ASP A 128 27.54 4.19 -15.64
CA ASP A 128 28.32 5.21 -16.32
C ASP A 128 29.84 4.88 -16.32
N SER A 129 30.38 4.48 -15.17
CA SER A 129 31.81 4.16 -15.03
C SER A 129 32.25 2.89 -15.79
N THR A 130 31.34 1.96 -16.05
CA THR A 130 31.63 0.68 -16.71
C THR A 130 31.12 0.62 -18.16
N GLY A 131 30.45 1.67 -18.64
CA GLY A 131 29.83 1.70 -19.96
C GLY A 131 28.62 0.76 -20.10
N MET A 132 28.01 0.32 -19.00
CA MET A 132 26.83 -0.53 -19.02
C MET A 132 25.57 0.29 -19.30
N GLN A 133 24.68 -0.21 -20.16
CA GLN A 133 23.43 0.47 -20.51
C GLN A 133 22.19 -0.15 -19.87
N ILE A 134 22.29 -1.40 -19.42
CA ILE A 134 21.15 -2.16 -18.90
C ILE A 134 21.53 -2.79 -17.57
N VAL A 135 20.66 -2.63 -16.58
CA VAL A 135 20.68 -3.37 -15.34
C VAL A 135 19.31 -4.01 -15.13
N THR A 136 19.32 -5.33 -14.93
CA THR A 136 18.10 -6.12 -14.70
C THR A 136 18.34 -7.07 -13.54
N PRO A 137 17.55 -7.02 -12.46
CA PRO A 137 17.61 -8.06 -11.45
C PRO A 137 16.95 -9.33 -12.01
N GLU A 138 17.67 -10.45 -11.97
CA GLU A 138 17.14 -11.74 -12.44
C GLU A 138 16.64 -12.56 -11.25
N ALA A 139 15.39 -13.02 -11.33
CA ALA A 139 14.84 -13.85 -10.26
C ALA A 139 15.57 -15.20 -10.20
N PRO A 140 15.76 -15.80 -9.01
CA PRO A 140 16.32 -17.14 -8.88
C PRO A 140 15.45 -18.17 -9.62
N GLN A 141 16.01 -19.22 -10.22
CA GLN A 141 15.22 -20.19 -11.00
C GLN A 141 14.18 -20.99 -10.16
N LEU A 142 14.31 -21.03 -8.83
CA LEU A 142 13.50 -21.81 -7.89
C LEU A 142 12.26 -21.05 -7.37
N ILE A 143 11.49 -20.37 -8.23
CA ILE A 143 10.29 -19.62 -7.79
C ILE A 143 9.08 -20.53 -7.53
N GLU A 144 9.04 -21.74 -8.10
CA GLU A 144 7.91 -22.67 -7.95
C GLU A 144 7.68 -23.14 -6.49
N SER A 145 8.64 -22.93 -5.58
CA SER A 145 8.57 -23.31 -4.17
C SER A 145 8.55 -22.15 -3.17
N VAL A 146 8.59 -20.90 -3.65
CA VAL A 146 8.64 -19.74 -2.76
C VAL A 146 7.23 -19.44 -2.27
N LYS A 147 7.00 -19.45 -0.96
CA LYS A 147 5.75 -18.95 -0.41
C LYS A 147 5.67 -17.45 -0.69
N LEU A 148 4.90 -17.09 -1.71
CA LEU A 148 4.75 -15.72 -2.16
C LEU A 148 3.97 -14.95 -1.08
N VAL A 149 4.68 -14.14 -0.32
CA VAL A 149 4.08 -13.25 0.69
C VAL A 149 3.84 -11.90 0.03
N SER A 150 2.74 -11.24 0.37
CA SER A 150 2.53 -9.83 0.03
C SER A 150 3.76 -9.03 0.42
N LEU A 151 4.18 -8.09 -0.43
CA LEU A 151 5.30 -7.20 -0.15
C LEU A 151 5.01 -6.25 1.02
N ILE A 152 3.72 -5.97 1.27
CA ILE A 152 3.24 -5.12 2.35
C ILE A 152 2.43 -6.00 3.31
N ASP A 153 2.85 -6.01 4.57
CA ASP A 153 2.20 -6.73 5.67
C ASP A 153 1.37 -5.74 6.50
N LEU A 154 0.19 -5.36 5.99
CA LEU A 154 -0.73 -4.39 6.60
C LEU A 154 -2.18 -4.81 6.36
N ASP A 155 -2.98 -4.93 7.42
CA ASP A 155 -4.41 -5.31 7.35
C ASP A 155 -5.33 -4.11 7.10
N ALA A 156 -4.88 -3.19 6.23
CA ALA A 156 -5.71 -2.08 5.79
C ALA A 156 -6.57 -2.51 4.60
N GLY A 157 -7.86 -2.20 4.63
CA GLY A 157 -8.80 -2.61 3.58
C GLY A 157 -8.39 -2.19 2.16
N TYR A 158 -7.71 -1.05 1.99
CA TYR A 158 -7.21 -0.61 0.69
C TYR A 158 -5.98 -1.40 0.18
N ILE A 159 -5.19 -1.98 1.08
CA ILE A 159 -4.09 -2.89 0.71
C ILE A 159 -4.66 -4.25 0.33
N LEU A 160 -5.59 -4.78 1.13
CA LEU A 160 -6.23 -6.07 0.87
C LEU A 160 -6.95 -6.10 -0.49
N ARG A 161 -7.64 -5.01 -0.86
CA ARG A 161 -8.29 -4.88 -2.18
C ARG A 161 -7.30 -4.92 -3.35
N SER A 162 -6.07 -4.45 -3.15
CA SER A 162 -5.05 -4.35 -4.21
C SER A 162 -3.95 -5.40 -4.10
N ALA A 163 -4.04 -6.32 -3.14
CA ALA A 163 -2.99 -7.29 -2.82
C ALA A 163 -2.63 -8.19 -4.01
N GLY A 164 -3.61 -8.58 -4.82
CA GLY A 164 -3.41 -9.41 -6.01
C GLY A 164 -2.58 -8.75 -7.12
N GLY A 165 -2.45 -7.42 -7.11
CA GLY A 165 -1.67 -6.69 -8.12
C GLY A 165 -0.22 -6.40 -7.72
N LEU A 166 0.14 -6.59 -6.44
CA LEU A 166 1.46 -6.22 -5.92
C LEU A 166 2.54 -7.20 -6.40
N PRO A 167 3.79 -6.74 -6.58
CA PRO A 167 4.91 -7.64 -6.80
C PRO A 167 5.11 -8.52 -5.56
N LYS A 168 5.63 -9.72 -5.80
CA LYS A 168 5.86 -10.71 -4.75
C LYS A 168 7.22 -10.47 -4.08
N GLN A 169 7.42 -11.03 -2.89
CA GLN A 169 8.74 -11.10 -2.25
C GLN A 169 9.17 -12.55 -2.02
N GLY A 170 10.49 -12.77 -2.05
CA GLY A 170 11.12 -14.04 -1.74
C GLY A 170 11.39 -14.24 -0.25
N GLU A 171 11.97 -15.39 0.10
CA GLU A 171 12.24 -15.76 1.50
C GLU A 171 13.59 -15.28 2.04
N ARG A 172 14.50 -14.87 1.15
CA ARG A 172 15.89 -14.50 1.48
C ARG A 172 16.28 -13.17 0.88
N SER A 173 17.25 -12.50 1.51
CA SER A 173 17.94 -11.37 0.90
C SER A 173 18.56 -11.81 -0.43
N ALA A 174 18.52 -11.03 -1.51
CA ALA A 174 18.03 -9.66 -1.63
C ALA A 174 16.53 -9.53 -2.01
N TRP A 175 15.77 -10.63 -2.02
CA TRP A 175 14.39 -10.71 -2.51
C TRP A 175 13.34 -10.59 -1.41
N LYS A 176 13.76 -10.59 -0.15
CA LYS A 176 12.92 -10.33 1.03
C LYS A 176 13.10 -8.90 1.49
N LEU A 177 11.99 -8.17 1.66
CA LEU A 177 12.03 -6.83 2.24
C LEU A 177 12.02 -6.94 3.77
N HIS A 178 13.03 -6.33 4.41
CA HIS A 178 13.03 -6.15 5.86
C HIS A 178 12.32 -4.84 6.21
N GLN A 179 11.37 -4.91 7.15
CA GLN A 179 10.51 -3.79 7.58
C GLN A 179 10.99 -3.14 8.89
N ASN A 180 12.29 -3.28 9.17
CA ASN A 180 12.93 -2.93 10.43
C ASN A 180 13.48 -1.51 10.41
#